data_AF-A0A7J2SAS0-F1
#
_entry.id   AF-A0A7J2SAS0-F1
#
_cell.length_a   1.000
_cell.length_b   1.000
_cell.length_c   1.000
_cell.angle_alpha   90.00
_cell.angle_beta   90.00
_cell.angle_gamma   90.00
#
_symmetry.space_group_name_H-M   'P 1'
#
loop_
_entity.id
_entity.type
_entity.pdbx_description
1 polymer ?
#
loop_
_entity_poly.entity_id
_entity_poly.type
_entity_poly.pdbx_seq_one_letter_code
_entity_poly.pdbx_strand_id
1 'polypeptide(L)'
;MPPITYKQSPIVYKQFSVAIDEVLCSKCKICISICECFSYNEEKDIVEVNSTSCKGCGICISSCPSSAIYHIYDDSILNTELTSEEISPFDCTNCDYEYIEEGKDLIFCIRRFDTGKCIEAVADGMNVIVKKCLFSDKKIEDDERIYKLKKILKMFKMENKIKVE
;
A
#
# COMPACT_ATOMS: atom_id res chain seq x y z
N MET A 1 10.54 -36.37 9.54
CA MET A 1 9.80 -35.10 9.50
C MET A 1 8.70 -35.25 8.47
N PRO A 2 7.41 -35.18 8.82
CA PRO A 2 6.36 -35.29 7.82
C PRO A 2 6.39 -34.06 6.90
N PRO A 3 6.03 -34.20 5.61
CA PRO A 3 6.01 -33.08 4.68
C PRO A 3 4.91 -32.10 5.08
N ILE A 4 5.28 -30.83 5.22
CA ILE A 4 4.35 -29.73 5.50
C ILE A 4 3.58 -29.47 4.20
N THR A 5 2.37 -29.99 4.09
CA THR A 5 1.45 -29.69 2.98
C THR A 5 0.82 -28.32 3.22
N TYR A 6 1.35 -27.30 2.54
CA TYR A 6 0.67 -26.02 2.44
C TYR A 6 -0.64 -26.21 1.66
N LYS A 7 -1.78 -26.13 2.35
CA LYS A 7 -3.07 -25.82 1.70
C LYS A 7 -2.92 -24.44 1.09
N GLN A 8 -2.57 -24.36 -0.19
CA GLN A 8 -2.66 -23.12 -0.94
C GLN A 8 -4.13 -22.70 -0.95
N SER A 9 -4.48 -21.74 -0.10
CA SER A 9 -5.68 -20.94 -0.35
C SER A 9 -5.46 -20.24 -1.69
N PRO A 10 -6.43 -20.27 -2.62
CA PRO A 10 -6.25 -19.59 -3.89
C PRO A 10 -6.05 -18.11 -3.58
N ILE A 11 -4.86 -17.60 -3.88
CA ILE A 11 -4.61 -16.16 -3.82
C ILE A 11 -5.47 -15.57 -4.93
N VAL A 12 -6.66 -15.08 -4.57
CA VAL A 12 -7.53 -14.36 -5.50
C VAL A 12 -6.92 -12.97 -5.64
N TYR A 13 -6.03 -12.80 -6.62
CA TYR A 13 -5.58 -11.49 -7.04
C TYR A 13 -6.79 -10.76 -7.66
N LYS A 14 -7.56 -10.03 -6.84
CA LYS A 14 -8.69 -9.26 -7.32
C LYS A 14 -8.15 -7.94 -7.88
N GLN A 15 -8.15 -7.86 -9.20
CA GLN A 15 -7.58 -6.75 -9.95
C GLN A 15 -8.58 -5.58 -9.99
N PHE A 16 -8.18 -4.38 -9.56
CA PHE A 16 -8.98 -3.17 -9.72
C PHE A 16 -8.94 -2.72 -11.18
N SER A 17 -9.71 -3.42 -12.02
CA SER A 17 -9.85 -3.08 -13.43
C SER A 17 -10.44 -1.68 -13.60
N VAL A 18 -10.34 -1.14 -14.80
CA VAL A 18 -10.88 0.19 -15.12
C VAL A 18 -12.14 0.08 -15.95
N ALA A 19 -13.03 1.05 -15.81
CA ALA A 19 -14.20 1.27 -16.67
C ALA A 19 -14.04 2.59 -17.44
N ILE A 20 -14.86 2.75 -18.48
CA ILE A 20 -14.96 3.97 -19.28
C ILE A 20 -16.39 4.50 -19.17
N ASP A 21 -16.52 5.78 -18.83
CA ASP A 21 -17.75 6.54 -19.02
C ASP A 21 -17.89 6.89 -20.50
N GLU A 22 -18.82 6.23 -21.18
CA GLU A 22 -19.06 6.41 -22.62
C GLU A 22 -19.53 7.81 -22.98
N VAL A 23 -20.18 8.54 -22.05
CA VAL A 23 -20.68 9.90 -22.27
C VAL A 23 -19.55 10.91 -22.24
N LEU A 24 -18.57 10.72 -21.35
CA LEU A 24 -17.39 11.59 -21.23
C LEU A 24 -16.27 11.23 -22.21
N CYS A 25 -16.27 10.03 -22.78
CA CYS A 25 -15.20 9.55 -23.64
C CYS A 25 -15.13 10.32 -24.97
N SER A 26 -14.04 11.04 -25.20
CA SER A 26 -13.78 11.75 -26.46
C SER A 26 -13.29 10.85 -27.60
N LYS A 27 -13.10 9.56 -27.35
CA LYS A 27 -12.63 8.56 -28.34
C LYS A 27 -11.28 8.94 -28.98
N CYS A 28 -10.44 9.70 -28.26
CA CYS A 28 -9.13 10.16 -28.73
C CYS A 28 -8.08 9.04 -28.88
N LYS A 29 -8.40 7.81 -28.47
CA LYS A 29 -7.57 6.58 -28.59
C LYS A 29 -6.22 6.59 -27.86
N ILE A 30 -5.95 7.59 -27.01
CA ILE A 30 -4.73 7.64 -26.18
C ILE A 30 -4.61 6.40 -25.30
N CYS A 31 -5.69 5.97 -24.65
CA CYS A 31 -5.72 4.77 -23.81
C CYS A 31 -5.30 3.48 -24.54
N ILE A 32 -5.63 3.37 -25.84
CA ILE A 32 -5.26 2.22 -26.69
C ILE A 32 -3.75 2.22 -26.99
N SER A 33 -3.14 3.40 -27.14
CA SER A 33 -1.69 3.51 -27.39
C SER A 33 -0.82 3.13 -26.18
N ILE A 34 -1.39 3.16 -24.97
CA ILE A 34 -0.64 2.95 -23.71
C ILE A 34 -0.95 1.64 -22.99
N CYS A 35 -2.05 0.96 -23.32
CA CYS A 35 -2.40 -0.34 -22.70
C CYS A 35 -3.09 -1.27 -23.69
N GLU A 36 -2.57 -2.50 -23.79
CA GLU A 36 -3.13 -3.60 -24.57
C GLU A 36 -4.52 -4.06 -24.10
N CYS A 37 -4.94 -3.60 -22.92
CA CYS A 37 -6.25 -3.86 -22.36
C CYS A 37 -7.39 -3.10 -23.04
N PHE A 38 -7.10 -2.11 -23.89
CA PHE A 38 -8.11 -1.34 -24.62
C PHE A 38 -8.15 -1.71 -26.10
N SER A 39 -9.35 -1.72 -26.66
CA SER A 39 -9.60 -1.86 -28.09
C SER A 39 -10.63 -0.83 -28.54
N TYR A 40 -10.61 -0.46 -29.82
CA TYR A 40 -11.65 0.38 -30.41
C TYR A 40 -12.61 -0.49 -31.21
N ASN A 41 -13.90 -0.38 -30.92
CA ASN A 41 -14.95 -1.05 -31.68
C ASN A 41 -15.47 -0.06 -32.73
N GLU A 42 -15.12 -0.29 -34.00
CA GLU A 42 -15.50 0.60 -35.10
C GLU A 42 -17.01 0.58 -35.38
N GLU A 43 -17.67 -0.57 -35.20
CA GLU A 43 -19.11 -0.72 -35.49
C GLU A 43 -19.98 0.05 -34.49
N LYS A 44 -19.56 0.08 -33.22
CA LYS A 44 -20.27 0.78 -32.14
C LYS A 44 -19.75 2.18 -31.88
N ASP A 45 -18.62 2.56 -32.50
CA ASP A 45 -17.90 3.80 -32.23
C ASP A 45 -17.63 4.01 -30.73
N ILE A 46 -17.11 2.97 -30.06
CA ILE A 46 -16.75 3.02 -28.62
C ILE A 46 -15.35 2.46 -28.37
N VAL A 47 -14.75 2.85 -27.24
CA VAL A 47 -13.57 2.20 -26.71
C VAL A 47 -14.03 1.12 -25.73
N GLU A 48 -13.54 -0.10 -25.91
CA GLU A 48 -13.83 -1.24 -25.04
C GLU A 48 -12.60 -1.55 -24.16
N VAL A 49 -12.85 -2.08 -22.97
CA VAL A 49 -11.82 -2.49 -22.02
C VAL A 49 -11.97 -3.97 -21.68
N ASN A 50 -10.88 -4.73 -21.84
CA ASN A 50 -10.81 -6.10 -21.34
C ASN A 50 -10.37 -6.08 -19.87
N SER A 51 -11.35 -6.20 -18.97
CA SER A 51 -11.14 -6.23 -17.52
C SER A 51 -10.23 -7.37 -17.04
N THR A 52 -10.19 -8.49 -17.78
CA THR A 52 -9.36 -9.66 -17.46
C THR A 52 -7.87 -9.40 -17.73
N SER A 53 -7.57 -8.59 -18.75
CA SER A 53 -6.19 -8.22 -19.10
C SER A 53 -5.70 -6.97 -18.35
N CYS A 54 -6.62 -6.12 -17.90
CA CYS A 54 -6.31 -4.87 -17.21
C CYS A 54 -5.48 -5.13 -15.94
N LYS A 55 -4.34 -4.45 -15.78
CA LYS A 55 -3.50 -4.62 -14.58
C LYS A 55 -3.87 -3.75 -13.38
N GLY A 56 -4.73 -2.77 -13.58
CA GLY A 56 -5.12 -1.81 -12.54
C GLY A 56 -4.02 -0.81 -12.16
N CYS A 57 -3.04 -0.54 -13.04
CA CYS A 57 -1.94 0.38 -12.74
C CYS A 57 -2.31 1.88 -12.81
N GLY A 58 -3.47 2.23 -13.37
CA GLY A 58 -3.99 3.61 -13.37
C GLY A 58 -3.35 4.56 -14.39
N ILE A 59 -2.38 4.15 -15.21
CA ILE A 59 -1.72 5.03 -16.21
C ILE A 59 -2.73 5.58 -17.23
N CYS A 60 -3.73 4.78 -17.62
CA CYS A 60 -4.78 5.22 -18.54
C CYS A 60 -5.71 6.27 -17.94
N ILE A 61 -5.93 6.24 -16.61
CA ILE A 61 -6.75 7.22 -15.90
C ILE A 61 -6.06 8.57 -15.92
N SER A 62 -4.77 8.63 -15.54
CA SER A 62 -4.01 9.87 -15.50
C SER A 62 -3.78 10.48 -16.89
N SER A 63 -3.73 9.65 -17.92
CA SER A 63 -3.51 10.08 -19.31
C SER A 63 -4.80 10.45 -20.05
N CYS A 64 -5.98 10.24 -19.46
CA CYS A 64 -7.26 10.50 -20.13
C CYS A 64 -7.58 12.01 -20.08
N PRO A 65 -7.57 12.73 -21.23
CA PRO A 65 -7.80 14.17 -21.23
C PRO A 65 -9.26 14.53 -20.91
N SER A 66 -10.19 13.61 -21.13
CA SER A 66 -11.61 13.82 -20.84
C SER A 66 -12.05 13.25 -19.49
N SER A 67 -11.10 12.73 -18.70
CA SER A 67 -11.34 12.09 -17.40
C SER A 67 -12.44 11.02 -17.42
N ALA A 68 -12.60 10.33 -18.55
CA ALA A 68 -13.64 9.33 -18.74
C ALA A 68 -13.30 7.94 -18.17
N ILE A 69 -12.06 7.72 -17.73
CA ILE A 69 -11.58 6.40 -17.28
C ILE A 69 -11.46 6.42 -15.76
N TYR A 70 -11.98 5.41 -15.07
CA TYR A 70 -11.95 5.30 -13.62
C TYR A 70 -11.78 3.83 -13.16
N HIS A 71 -11.34 3.63 -11.92
CA HIS A 71 -11.25 2.29 -11.33
C HIS A 71 -12.63 1.75 -10.96
N ILE A 72 -12.85 0.47 -11.25
CA ILE A 72 -13.99 -0.28 -10.74
C ILE A 72 -13.58 -0.86 -9.38
N TYR A 73 -14.29 -0.43 -8.35
CA TYR A 73 -14.20 -1.02 -7.02
C TYR A 73 -15.34 -2.02 -6.87
N ASP A 74 -15.03 -3.22 -6.40
CA ASP A 74 -16.08 -4.17 -6.03
C ASP A 74 -16.52 -3.88 -4.60
N ASP A 75 -17.70 -3.30 -4.46
CA ASP A 75 -18.31 -2.97 -3.17
C ASP A 75 -18.51 -4.21 -2.29
N SER A 76 -18.46 -5.44 -2.83
CA SER A 76 -18.45 -6.63 -1.99
C SER A 76 -17.23 -6.71 -1.08
N ILE A 77 -16.11 -6.06 -1.39
CA ILE A 77 -14.95 -5.99 -0.46
C ILE A 77 -15.25 -5.02 0.70
N LEU A 78 -15.94 -3.92 0.42
CA LEU A 78 -16.35 -2.92 1.43
C LEU A 78 -17.53 -3.42 2.28
N ASN A 79 -18.42 -4.22 1.67
CA ASN A 79 -19.64 -4.76 2.26
C ASN A 79 -19.52 -6.24 2.65
N THR A 80 -18.34 -6.86 2.54
CA THR A 80 -18.10 -8.11 3.26
C THR A 80 -18.17 -7.68 4.72
N GLU A 81 -19.25 -8.06 5.41
CA GLU A 81 -19.28 -7.96 6.86
C GLU A 81 -17.97 -8.53 7.36
N LEU A 82 -17.13 -7.67 7.92
CA LEU A 82 -15.90 -8.01 8.61
C LEU A 82 -16.27 -8.82 9.85
N THR A 83 -16.67 -10.07 9.60
CA THR A 83 -17.11 -11.07 10.56
C THR A 83 -15.91 -11.91 10.94
N SER A 84 -14.85 -11.27 11.45
CA SER A 84 -13.93 -11.82 12.44
C SER A 84 -12.74 -10.87 12.62
N GLU A 85 -12.59 -10.47 13.87
CA GLU A 85 -11.65 -9.48 14.43
C GLU A 85 -11.93 -8.04 13.98
N GLU A 86 -12.25 -7.19 14.96
CA GLU A 86 -12.24 -5.73 14.80
C GLU A 86 -10.96 -5.36 14.05
N ILE A 87 -11.08 -4.81 12.84
CA ILE A 87 -9.99 -4.03 12.27
C ILE A 87 -9.87 -2.83 13.21
N SER A 88 -8.99 -2.94 14.20
CA SER A 88 -8.46 -1.78 14.90
C SER A 88 -7.86 -0.92 13.81
N PRO A 89 -8.38 0.28 13.54
CA PRO A 89 -7.71 1.22 12.66
C PRO A 89 -6.26 1.32 13.11
N PHE A 90 -5.32 1.39 12.15
CA PHE A 90 -3.91 1.64 12.45
C PHE A 90 -3.67 3.11 12.83
N ASP A 91 -4.61 3.69 13.56
CA ASP A 91 -4.59 5.07 13.98
C ASP A 91 -4.64 5.07 15.49
N CYS A 92 -3.45 5.15 16.06
CA CYS A 92 -3.32 5.66 17.40
C CYS A 92 -3.98 7.05 17.42
N THR A 93 -5.17 7.17 18.00
CA THR A 93 -5.93 8.46 18.14
C THR A 93 -5.24 9.49 19.02
N ASN A 94 -4.03 9.18 19.49
CA ASN A 94 -3.32 9.93 20.51
C ASN A 94 -2.08 10.66 19.97
N CYS A 95 -1.63 10.36 18.75
CA CYS A 95 -0.46 11.02 18.16
C CYS A 95 -0.72 11.24 16.67
N ASP A 96 -1.04 12.48 16.29
CA ASP A 96 -1.33 12.87 14.91
C ASP A 96 -0.06 13.03 14.05
N TYR A 97 1.12 12.95 14.66
CA TYR A 97 2.39 13.04 13.95
C TYR A 97 2.79 11.68 13.36
N GLU A 98 3.19 11.68 12.08
CA GLU A 98 3.78 10.52 11.43
C GLU A 98 5.16 10.20 12.01
N TYR A 99 6.00 11.22 12.16
CA TYR A 99 7.32 11.20 12.81
C TYR A 99 7.75 12.63 13.14
N ILE A 100 8.79 12.77 13.96
CA ILE A 100 9.40 14.06 14.31
C ILE A 100 10.88 14.00 13.94
N GLU A 101 11.40 15.05 13.30
CA GLU A 101 12.83 15.20 12.99
C GLU A 101 13.46 16.22 13.94
N GLU A 102 14.42 15.78 14.75
CA GLU A 102 15.17 16.64 15.67
C GLU A 102 16.67 16.49 15.40
N GLY A 103 17.21 17.38 14.57
CA GLY A 103 18.64 17.37 14.23
C GLY A 103 19.04 16.12 13.46
N LYS A 104 19.70 15.16 14.14
CA LYS A 104 20.10 13.87 13.55
C LYS A 104 19.19 12.71 13.96
N ASP A 105 18.14 12.98 14.72
CA ASP A 105 17.26 11.94 15.25
C ASP A 105 15.90 12.01 14.55
N LEU A 106 15.49 10.88 13.98
CA LEU A 106 14.16 10.65 13.43
C LEU A 106 13.36 9.85 14.46
N ILE A 107 12.29 10.44 14.97
CA ILE A 107 11.52 9.93 16.09
C ILE A 107 10.17 9.41 15.61
N PHE A 108 9.92 8.12 15.83
CA PHE A 108 8.63 7.48 15.56
C PHE A 108 7.88 7.16 16.83
N CYS A 109 6.55 7.21 16.77
CA CYS A 109 5.72 6.43 17.68
C CYS A 109 5.81 4.95 17.28
N ILE A 110 5.92 4.02 18.24
CA ILE A 110 5.93 2.58 17.98
C ILE A 110 4.70 2.13 17.15
N ARG A 111 3.55 2.75 17.37
CA ARG A 111 2.32 2.45 16.62
C ARG A 111 2.29 3.08 15.23
N ARG A 112 3.18 4.02 14.90
CA ARG A 112 3.30 4.62 13.55
C ARG A 112 4.69 4.43 12.95
N PHE A 113 5.36 3.37 13.38
CA PHE A 113 6.71 3.04 12.93
C PHE A 113 6.73 2.59 11.46
N ASP A 114 7.33 3.42 10.60
CA ASP A 114 7.55 3.10 9.19
C ASP A 114 8.96 2.55 8.97
N THR A 115 9.03 1.32 8.47
CA THR A 115 10.31 0.63 8.27
C THR A 115 11.09 1.18 7.07
N GLY A 116 10.40 1.62 6.01
CA GLY A 116 11.04 2.15 4.81
C GLY A 116 11.71 3.49 5.09
N LYS A 117 10.98 4.42 5.72
CA LYS A 117 11.50 5.72 6.13
C LYS A 117 12.63 5.60 7.13
N CYS A 118 12.57 4.61 8.03
CA CYS A 118 13.68 4.30 8.92
C CYS A 118 14.95 3.87 8.16
N ILE A 119 14.84 3.01 7.15
CA ILE A 119 15.99 2.56 6.36
C ILE A 119 16.60 3.73 5.60
N GLU A 120 15.77 4.57 4.98
CA GLU A 120 16.20 5.79 4.30
C GLU A 120 16.98 6.71 5.25
N ALA A 121 16.40 7.04 6.40
CA ALA A 121 17.03 7.91 7.38
C ALA A 121 18.36 7.36 7.92
N VAL A 122 18.44 6.05 8.16
CA VAL A 122 19.71 5.41 8.57
C VAL A 122 20.75 5.47 7.46
N ALA A 123 20.35 5.31 6.20
CA ALA A 123 21.24 5.45 5.04
C ALA A 123 21.79 6.89 4.93
N ASP A 124 20.96 7.89 5.27
CA ASP A 124 21.36 9.31 5.34
C ASP A 124 22.17 9.65 6.61
N GLY A 125 22.48 8.65 7.44
CA GLY A 125 23.32 8.80 8.63
C GLY A 125 22.60 9.31 9.87
N MET A 126 21.26 9.43 9.83
CA MET A 126 20.44 9.75 10.99
C MET A 126 20.45 8.60 12.01
N ASN A 127 19.99 8.89 13.23
CA ASN A 127 19.60 7.87 14.20
C ASN A 127 18.08 7.81 14.25
N VAL A 128 17.54 6.63 14.53
CA VAL A 128 16.10 6.43 14.61
C VAL A 128 15.73 6.06 16.04
N ILE A 129 14.78 6.80 16.60
CA ILE A 129 14.26 6.62 17.95
C ILE A 129 12.80 6.18 17.82
N VAL A 130 12.45 5.04 18.39
CA VAL A 130 11.07 4.57 18.42
C VAL A 130 10.55 4.67 19.84
N LYS A 131 9.66 5.62 20.07
CA LYS A 131 9.03 5.86 21.37
C LYS A 131 7.91 4.84 21.61
N LYS A 132 7.93 4.19 22.76
CA LYS A 132 6.83 3.32 23.21
C LYS A 132 5.57 4.15 23.47
N CYS A 133 4.41 3.49 23.39
CA CYS A 133 3.14 4.16 23.66
C CYS A 133 3.08 4.64 25.12
N LEU A 134 2.85 5.95 25.31
CA LEU A 134 2.70 6.56 26.63
C LEU A 134 1.27 6.43 27.19
N PHE A 135 0.30 6.11 26.33
CA PHE A 135 -1.14 6.18 26.63
C PHE A 135 -1.81 4.81 26.72
N SER A 136 -1.06 3.72 26.55
CA SER A 136 -1.57 2.35 26.62
C SER A 136 -0.88 1.61 27.77
N ASP A 137 -1.67 1.05 28.68
CA ASP A 137 -1.16 0.17 29.75
C ASP A 137 -0.51 -1.10 29.18
N LYS A 138 -0.96 -1.53 28.00
CA LYS A 138 -0.27 -2.56 27.21
C LYS A 138 0.93 -1.91 26.52
N LYS A 139 2.10 -2.06 27.13
CA LYS A 139 3.38 -1.74 26.52
C LYS A 139 3.63 -2.71 25.37
N ILE A 140 3.84 -2.19 24.16
CA ILE A 140 4.31 -3.01 23.04
C ILE A 140 5.79 -3.29 23.30
N GLU A 141 6.09 -4.50 23.75
CA GLU A 141 7.46 -4.91 24.08
C GLU A 141 8.18 -5.46 22.84
N ASP A 142 7.47 -6.24 22.01
CA ASP A 142 8.02 -6.94 20.86
C ASP A 142 7.27 -6.60 19.56
N ASP A 143 7.61 -5.46 18.96
CA ASP A 143 7.11 -5.12 17.62
C ASP A 143 7.89 -5.87 16.53
N GLU A 144 7.19 -6.73 15.79
CA GLU A 144 7.78 -7.57 14.74
C GLU A 144 8.47 -6.74 13.65
N ARG A 145 7.98 -5.53 13.37
CA ARG A 145 8.58 -4.63 12.34
C ARG A 145 9.96 -4.17 12.80
N ILE A 146 10.06 -3.74 14.06
CA ILE A 146 11.35 -3.33 14.65
C ILE A 146 12.33 -4.51 14.68
N TYR A 147 11.85 -5.70 15.04
CA TYR A 147 12.68 -6.92 15.04
C TYR A 147 13.22 -7.26 13.64
N LYS A 148 12.35 -7.29 12.63
CA LYS A 148 12.72 -7.52 11.22
C LYS A 148 13.71 -6.47 10.74
N LEU A 149 13.47 -5.20 11.05
CA LEU A 149 14.38 -4.13 10.70
C LEU A 149 15.75 -4.28 11.34
N LYS A 150 15.82 -4.56 12.65
CA LYS A 150 17.11 -4.78 13.33
C LYS A 150 17.93 -5.88 12.67
N LYS A 151 17.28 -6.94 12.16
CA LYS A 151 17.96 -7.98 11.37
C LYS A 151 18.51 -7.43 10.05
N ILE A 152 17.73 -6.64 9.32
CA ILE A 152 18.16 -6.00 8.08
C ILE A 152 19.35 -5.08 8.34
N LEU A 153 19.23 -4.16 9.31
CA LEU A 153 20.30 -3.23 9.67
C LEU A 153 21.57 -3.95 10.17
N LYS A 154 21.42 -5.09 10.85
CA LYS A 154 22.55 -5.93 11.26
C LYS A 154 23.34 -6.47 10.07
N MET A 155 22.69 -6.77 8.95
CA MET A 155 23.40 -7.18 7.72
C MET A 155 24.31 -6.07 7.19
N PHE A 156 23.96 -4.81 7.46
CA PHE A 156 24.73 -3.61 7.10
C PHE A 156 25.61 -3.07 8.24
N LYS A 157 25.68 -3.74 9.40
CA LYS A 157 26.39 -3.29 10.61
C LYS A 157 25.92 -1.92 11.13
N MET A 158 24.63 -1.64 10.98
CA MET A 158 23.98 -0.37 11.35
C MET A 158 22.89 -0.56 12.42
N GLU A 159 22.85 -1.69 13.10
CA GLU A 159 21.83 -1.99 14.12
C GLU A 159 21.86 -1.03 15.33
N ASN A 160 22.99 -0.37 15.57
CA ASN A 160 23.17 0.62 16.62
C ASN A 160 22.50 1.98 16.31
N LYS A 161 22.06 2.18 15.06
CA LYS A 161 21.37 3.42 14.63
C LYS A 161 19.91 3.47 15.04
N ILE A 162 19.33 2.37 15.51
CA ILE A 162 17.95 2.32 15.98
C ILE A 162 17.89 2.07 17.49
N LYS A 163 17.11 2.89 18.19
CA LYS A 163 16.82 2.76 19.62
C LYS A 163 15.31 2.70 19.84
N VAL A 164 14.88 1.89 20.80
CA VAL A 164 13.49 1.80 21.23
C VAL A 164 13.45 2.17 22.71
N GLU A 165 12.69 3.18 23.07
CA GLU A 165 12.60 3.71 24.44
C GLU A 165 11.17 4.00 24.87
#